data_AF-A0A6N3FLS1-F1
#
_entry.id   AF-A0A6N3FLS1-F1
#
_cell.length_a   1.000
_cell.length_b   1.000
_cell.length_c   1.000
_cell.angle_alpha   90.00
_cell.angle_beta   90.00
_cell.angle_gamma   90.00
#
_symmetry.space_group_name_H-M   'P 1'
#
loop_
_entity.id
_entity.type
_entity.pdbx_description
1 polymer ?
#
loop_
_entity_poly.entity_id
_entity_poly.type
_entity_poly.pdbx_seq_one_letter_code
_entity_poly.pdbx_strand_id
1 'polypeptide(L)' 'MKDLLEISCGLDVHKEKIVACILTGPLGKPTRSEIREFSTLIPDMIALRHWIS' A
#
# COMPACT_ATOMS: atom_id res chain seq x y z
N MET A 1 10.42 8.67 -12.48
CA MET A 1 10.09 8.65 -11.05
C MET A 1 11.38 8.94 -10.29
N LYS A 2 11.65 10.20 -9.92
CA LYS A 2 12.94 10.61 -9.33
C LYS A 2 12.86 10.93 -7.83
N ASP A 3 11.63 11.07 -7.29
CA ASP A 3 11.40 11.50 -5.91
C ASP A 3 10.49 10.50 -5.18
N LEU A 4 10.90 9.24 -5.11
CA LEU A 4 10.19 8.25 -4.30
C LEU A 4 10.60 8.43 -2.85
N LEU A 5 9.63 8.58 -1.95
CA LEU A 5 9.89 8.56 -0.50
C LEU A 5 10.43 7.19 -0.08
N GLU A 6 11.16 7.14 1.04
CA GLU A 6 11.70 5.88 1.57
C GLU A 6 10.60 4.86 1.92
N ILE A 7 9.41 5.37 2.23
CA ILE A 7 8.18 4.60 2.42
C ILE A 7 7.05 5.33 1.69
N SER A 8 6.30 4.62 0.85
CA SER A 8 5.07 5.12 0.24
C SER A 8 4.04 4.01 0.09
N CYS A 9 2.76 4.38 0.05
CA CYS A 9 1.67 3.44 -0.18
C CYS A 9 0.74 3.96 -1.28
N GLY A 10 0.45 3.13 -2.27
CA GLY A 10 -0.56 3.37 -3.30
C GLY A 10 -1.80 2.51 -3.05
N LEU A 11 -2.98 3.10 -3.21
CA LEU A 11 -4.26 2.41 -3.10
C LEU A 11 -5.01 2.51 -4.43
N ASP A 12 -5.43 1.37 -4.96
CA ASP A 12 -6.36 1.27 -6.08
C ASP A 12 -7.71 0.76 -5.54
N VAL A 13 -8.71 1.64 -5.52
CA VAL A 13 -10.00 1.40 -4.88
C VAL A 13 -11.08 1.23 -5.93
N HIS A 14 -11.65 0.03 -5.96
CA HIS A 14 -12.85 -0.33 -6.72
C HIS A 14 -14.04 -0.49 -5.76
N LYS A 15 -15.25 -0.69 -6.31
CA LYS A 15 -16.49 -0.75 -5.51
C LYS A 15 -16.42 -1.73 -4.33
N GLU A 16 -15.87 -2.92 -4.55
CA GLU A 16 -15.87 -4.03 -3.57
C GLU A 16 -14.48 -4.46 -3.12
N LYS A 17 -13.42 -3.89 -3.73
CA LYS A 17 -12.03 -4.31 -3.56
C LYS A 17 -11.10 -3.09 -3.47
N ILE A 18 -10.12 -3.19 -2.59
CA ILE A 18 -8.99 -2.27 -2.45
C ILE A 18 -7.71 -3.08 -2.70
N VAL A 19 -6.89 -2.66 -3.65
CA VAL A 19 -5.54 -3.19 -3.85
C VAL A 19 -4.55 -2.18 -3.30
N ALA A 20 -3.79 -2.57 -2.30
CA ALA A 20 -2.83 -1.71 -1.64
C ALA A 20 -1.40 -2.20 -1.91
N CYS A 21 -0.50 -1.27 -2.26
CA CYS A 21 0.90 -1.54 -2.52
C CYS A 21 1.76 -0.66 -1.62
N ILE A 22 2.61 -1.26 -0.78
CA ILE A 22 3.62 -0.54 0.00
C ILE A 22 4.96 -0.68 -0.72
N LEU A 23 5.61 0.45 -0.98
CA LEU A 23 7.00 0.53 -1.41
C LEU A 23 7.87 0.96 -0.23
N THR A 24 8.93 0.20 0.04
CA THR A 24 9.93 0.51 1.07
C THR A 24 11.34 0.39 0.49
N GLY A 25 12.21 1.34 0.83
CA GLY A 25 13.62 1.25 0.49
C GLY A 25 14.34 2.60 0.56
N PRO A 26 15.65 2.61 0.78
CA PRO A 26 16.45 3.83 0.83
C PRO A 26 16.40 4.61 -0.50
N LEU A 27 16.47 5.95 -0.39
CA LEU A 27 16.48 6.85 -1.55
C LEU A 27 17.59 6.47 -2.55
N GLY A 28 17.24 6.49 -3.84
CA GLY A 28 18.18 6.22 -4.93
C GLY A 28 18.65 4.75 -5.03
N LYS A 29 18.06 3.83 -4.25
CA LYS A 29 18.34 2.39 -4.31
C LYS A 29 17.09 1.60 -4.72
N PRO A 30 17.23 0.32 -5.12
CA PRO A 30 16.08 -0.54 -5.39
C PRO A 30 15.15 -0.64 -4.17
N THR A 31 13.85 -0.53 -4.43
CA THR A 31 12.80 -0.66 -3.42
C THR A 31 12.21 -2.06 -3.41
N ARG A 32 11.68 -2.47 -2.26
CA ARG A 32 10.82 -3.65 -2.12
C ARG A 32 9.35 -3.22 -2.17
N SER A 33 8.53 -4.01 -2.85
CA SER A 33 7.08 -3.87 -2.80
C SER A 33 6.42 -5.01 -2.03
N GLU A 34 5.33 -4.71 -1.32
CA GLU A 34 4.36 -5.69 -0.84
C GLU A 34 2.98 -5.26 -1.33
N ILE A 35 2.24 -6.19 -1.95
CA ILE A 35 0.89 -5.95 -2.45
C ILE A 35 -0.06 -6.83 -1.67
N ARG A 36 -1.17 -6.25 -1.21
CA ARG A 36 -2.24 -6.97 -0.53
C ARG A 36 -3.60 -6.47 -0.97
N GLU A 37 -4.55 -7.39 -1.09
CA GLU A 37 -5.94 -7.07 -1.41
C GLU A 37 -6.80 -7.06 -0.14
N PHE A 38 -7.78 -6.16 -0.11
CA PHE A 38 -8.77 -6.00 0.94
C PHE A 38 -10.14 -5.79 0.30
N SER A 39 -11.24 -6.09 0.98
CA SER A 39 -12.56 -5.62 0.56
C SER A 39 -12.83 -4.19 1.03
N THR A 40 -13.92 -3.60 0.54
CA THR A 40 -14.44 -2.30 1.03
C THR A 40 -15.34 -2.44 2.27
N LEU A 41 -15.42 -3.64 2.86
CA LEU A 41 -16.12 -3.86 4.12
C LEU A 41 -15.27 -3.37 5.30
N ILE A 42 -15.93 -2.86 6.34
CA ILE A 42 -15.29 -2.27 7.53
C ILE A 42 -14.20 -3.16 8.14
N PRO A 43 -14.37 -4.49 8.33
CA PRO A 43 -13.33 -5.33 8.90
C PRO A 43 -12.01 -5.30 8.11
N ASP A 44 -12.11 -5.32 6.79
CA ASP A 44 -10.93 -5.29 5.91
C ASP A 44 -10.33 -3.90 5.81
N MET A 45 -11.13 -2.83 5.89
CA MET A 45 -10.60 -1.47 6.00
C MET A 45 -9.82 -1.25 7.30
N ILE A 46 -10.25 -1.87 8.40
CA ILE A 46 -9.51 -1.87 9.67
C ILE A 46 -8.21 -2.68 9.52
N ALA A 47 -8.26 -3.85 8.90
CA ALA A 47 -7.07 -4.67 8.62
C ALA A 47 -6.07 -3.93 7.72
N LEU A 48 -6.54 -3.21 6.69
CA LEU A 48 -5.73 -2.35 5.83
C LEU A 48 -5.02 -1.27 6.66
N ARG A 49 -5.76 -0.56 7.53
CA ARG A 49 -5.17 0.44 8.42
C ARG A 49 -4.07 -0.16 9.29
N HIS A 50 -4.32 -1.32 9.91
CA HIS A 50 -3.33 -2.00 10.75
C HIS A 50 -2.11 -2.47 9.97
N TRP A 51 -2.26 -2.76 8.68
CA TRP A 51 -1.15 -3.21 7.85
C TRP A 51 -0.25 -2.06 7.37
N ILE A 52 -0.80 -0.86 7.14
CA ILE A 52 -0.04 0.31 6.66
C ILE A 52 0.42 1.27 7.77
N SER A 53 -0.03 1.08 9.03
CA SER A 53 0.35 1.90 10.19
C SER A 53 1.44 1.24 11.02
#